data_AF-A0A538F6N7-F1
#
_entry.id   AF-A0A538F6N7-F1
#
_cell.length_a   1.000
_cell.length_b   1.000
_cell.length_c   1.000
_cell.angle_alpha   90.00
_cell.angle_beta   90.00
_cell.angle_gamma   90.00
#
_symmetry.space_group_name_H-M   'P 1'
#
loop_
_entity.id
_entity.type
_entity.pdbx_description
1 polymer ?
#
loop_
_entity_poly.entity_id
_entity_poly.type
_entity_poly.pdbx_seq_one_letter_code
_entity_poly.pdbx_strand_id
1 'polypeptide(L)'
;MARHWKLRAGTLLAAGAYGLHQLRYLLAYGSDSHHELASQGHAYLTFVAPLLAVLVVLSVLELVLRIAGARTEVGHPRAPRLRVLWSAAAAALLGSYSAQELVEGAVSRGHAAGLAGVFAHGGWVAIPLAIVLGLFVALLLRGAARVLELASEAQLRIAPPQPFLPIRRSRRACAEAGSVLARHIGGRGPPLPSV
;
A
#
# COMPACT_ATOMS: atom_id res chain seq x y z
N MET A 1 -1.97 -4.53 8.35
CA MET A 1 -1.75 -3.62 7.18
C MET A 1 -0.74 -2.50 7.39
N ALA A 2 -0.72 -1.77 8.52
CA ALA A 2 0.16 -0.60 8.68
C ALA A 2 1.67 -0.88 8.45
N ARG A 3 2.17 -2.07 8.81
CA ARG A 3 3.59 -2.42 8.66
C ARG A 3 4.04 -2.54 7.20
N HIS A 4 3.25 -3.16 6.34
CA HIS A 4 3.60 -3.41 4.94
C HIS A 4 3.57 -2.12 4.11
N TRP A 5 2.55 -1.29 4.35
CA TRP A 5 2.49 0.06 3.78
C TRP A 5 3.70 0.90 4.19
N LYS A 6 4.07 0.88 5.48
CA LYS A 6 5.25 1.59 6.00
C LYS A 6 6.55 1.08 5.36
N LEU A 7 6.70 -0.23 5.18
CA LEU A 7 7.87 -0.81 4.51
C LEU A 7 7.98 -0.32 3.07
N ARG A 8 6.92 -0.41 2.27
CA ARG A 8 6.92 0.08 0.88
C ARG A 8 7.19 1.57 0.80
N ALA A 9 6.54 2.36 1.65
CA ALA A 9 6.76 3.81 1.72
C ALA A 9 8.21 4.13 2.09
N GLY A 10 8.76 3.46 3.11
CA GLY A 10 10.15 3.60 3.51
C GLY A 10 11.13 3.23 2.39
N THR A 11 10.91 2.10 1.72
CA THR A 11 11.74 1.66 0.59
C THR A 11 11.70 2.64 -0.58
N LEU A 12 10.52 3.10 -0.97
CA LEU A 12 10.36 4.05 -2.08
C LEU A 12 10.95 5.42 -1.75
N LEU A 13 10.79 5.89 -0.50
CA LEU A 13 11.40 7.14 -0.04
C LEU A 13 12.93 7.03 0.02
N ALA A 14 13.48 5.92 0.50
CA ALA A 14 14.92 5.70 0.54
C ALA A 14 15.52 5.61 -0.88
N ALA A 15 14.85 4.89 -1.79
CA ALA A 15 15.24 4.83 -3.20
C ALA A 15 15.13 6.21 -3.88
N GLY A 16 14.06 6.95 -3.61
CA GLY A 16 13.88 8.31 -4.12
C GLY A 16 14.93 9.28 -3.58
N ALA A 17 15.30 9.19 -2.30
CA ALA A 17 16.33 10.05 -1.70
C ALA A 17 17.71 9.75 -2.29
N TYR A 18 18.06 8.48 -2.44
CA TYR A 18 19.28 8.07 -3.14
C TYR A 18 19.29 8.57 -4.59
N GLY A 19 18.18 8.36 -5.32
CA GLY A 19 18.05 8.82 -6.71
C GLY A 19 18.14 10.33 -6.86
N LEU A 20 17.53 11.09 -5.94
CA LEU A 20 17.60 12.55 -5.89
C LEU A 20 19.05 13.02 -5.72
N HIS A 21 19.78 12.45 -4.77
CA HIS A 21 21.19 12.76 -4.53
C HIS A 21 22.04 12.50 -5.78
N GLN A 22 21.89 11.32 -6.39
CA GLN A 22 22.63 10.93 -7.59
C GLN A 22 22.31 11.83 -8.79
N LEU A 23 21.02 12.09 -9.06
CA LEU A 23 20.61 12.96 -10.17
C LEU A 23 21.13 14.37 -10.00
N ARG A 24 21.15 14.90 -8.78
CA ARG A 24 21.69 16.24 -8.52
C ARG A 24 23.17 16.29 -8.88
N TYR A 25 23.98 15.35 -8.41
CA TYR A 25 25.40 15.31 -8.72
C TYR A 25 25.65 15.11 -10.22
N LEU A 26 24.86 14.26 -10.88
CA LEU A 26 24.94 14.09 -12.34
C LEU A 26 24.64 15.40 -13.09
N LEU A 27 23.63 16.15 -12.65
CA LEU A 27 23.27 17.44 -13.27
C LEU A 27 24.27 18.56 -12.94
N ALA A 28 24.90 18.51 -11.77
CA ALA A 28 25.86 19.52 -11.33
C ALA A 28 27.25 19.33 -11.96
N TYR A 29 27.71 18.07 -12.09
CA TYR A 29 29.10 17.75 -12.45
C TYR A 29 29.23 16.94 -13.76
N GLY A 30 28.13 16.50 -14.36
CA GLY A 30 28.16 15.81 -15.66
C GLY A 30 28.99 14.53 -15.64
N SER A 31 29.93 14.40 -16.58
CA SER A 31 30.82 13.23 -16.70
C SER A 31 31.75 13.03 -15.49
N ASP A 32 32.03 14.10 -14.74
CA ASP A 32 32.93 14.06 -13.59
C ASP A 32 32.20 13.68 -12.29
N SER A 33 30.89 13.44 -12.36
CA SER A 33 30.06 13.13 -11.18
C SER A 33 30.61 11.95 -10.37
N HIS A 34 31.07 10.89 -11.03
CA HIS A 34 31.62 9.72 -10.34
C HIS A 34 32.94 10.02 -9.62
N HIS A 35 33.77 10.90 -10.20
CA HIS A 35 35.03 11.29 -9.59
C HIS A 35 34.78 12.18 -8.36
N GLU A 36 33.86 13.14 -8.48
CA GLU A 36 33.45 14.02 -7.39
C GLU A 36 32.71 13.29 -6.27
N LEU A 37 31.85 12.31 -6.60
CA LEU A 37 31.27 11.43 -5.60
C LEU A 37 32.35 10.66 -4.82
N ALA A 38 33.33 10.10 -5.54
CA ALA A 38 34.39 9.32 -4.93
C ALA A 38 35.31 10.17 -4.03
N SER A 39 35.61 11.42 -4.42
CA SER A 39 36.45 12.34 -3.65
C SER A 39 35.75 12.85 -2.38
N GLN A 40 34.42 12.99 -2.41
CA GLN A 40 33.60 13.50 -1.30
C GLN A 40 33.15 12.39 -0.32
N GLY A 41 33.88 11.28 -0.23
CA GLY A 41 33.66 10.25 0.80
C GLY A 41 32.47 9.33 0.56
N HIS A 42 31.96 9.20 -0.67
CA HIS A 42 30.76 8.40 -0.97
C HIS A 42 31.04 6.89 -1.12
N ALA A 43 32.13 6.37 -0.57
CA ALA A 43 32.48 4.94 -0.66
C ALA A 43 31.37 4.01 -0.11
N TYR A 44 30.55 4.51 0.82
CA TYR A 44 29.41 3.78 1.37
C TYR A 44 28.29 3.53 0.33
N LEU A 45 28.18 4.35 -0.72
CA LEU A 45 27.13 4.20 -1.74
C LEU A 45 27.27 2.93 -2.57
N THR A 46 28.47 2.36 -2.65
CA THR A 46 28.75 1.04 -3.23
C THR A 46 27.91 -0.07 -2.57
N PHE A 47 27.58 0.09 -1.28
CA PHE A 47 26.76 -0.86 -0.53
C PHE A 47 25.29 -0.44 -0.42
N VAL A 48 25.01 0.87 -0.40
CA VAL A 48 23.64 1.39 -0.29
C VAL A 48 22.82 1.08 -1.54
N ALA A 49 23.38 1.24 -2.74
CA ALA A 49 22.68 0.95 -3.99
C ALA A 49 22.17 -0.51 -4.09
N PRO A 50 23.01 -1.54 -3.92
CA PRO A 50 22.55 -2.93 -3.97
C PRO A 50 21.57 -3.26 -2.83
N LEU A 51 21.76 -2.68 -1.63
CA LEU A 51 20.82 -2.87 -0.52
C LEU A 51 19.42 -2.30 -0.85
N LEU A 52 19.36 -1.09 -1.42
CA LEU A 52 18.11 -0.49 -1.87
C LEU A 52 17.45 -1.32 -2.97
N ALA A 53 18.23 -1.84 -3.92
CA ALA A 53 17.72 -2.73 -4.97
C ALA A 53 17.06 -3.99 -4.36
N VAL A 54 17.72 -4.63 -3.38
CA VAL A 54 17.15 -5.77 -2.64
C VAL A 54 15.83 -5.39 -1.95
N LEU A 55 15.79 -4.25 -1.24
CA LEU A 55 14.56 -3.80 -0.57
C LEU A 55 13.41 -3.51 -1.55
N VAL A 56 13.71 -2.97 -2.72
CA VAL A 56 12.72 -2.76 -3.81
C VAL A 56 12.20 -4.09 -4.31
N VAL A 57 13.09 -5.06 -4.61
CA VAL A 57 12.70 -6.41 -5.06
C VAL A 57 11.82 -7.09 -4.02
N LEU A 58 12.19 -7.03 -2.74
CA LEU A 58 11.39 -7.60 -1.65
C LEU A 58 10.01 -6.93 -1.53
N SER A 59 9.94 -5.61 -1.72
CA SER A 59 8.67 -4.87 -1.70
C SER A 59 7.75 -5.25 -2.87
N VAL A 60 8.32 -5.47 -4.06
CA VAL A 60 7.59 -5.95 -5.24
C VAL A 60 7.11 -7.38 -5.03
N LEU A 61 7.98 -8.28 -4.57
CA LEU A 61 7.62 -9.67 -4.27
C LEU A 61 6.50 -9.74 -3.23
N GLU A 62 6.59 -8.95 -2.17
CA GLU A 62 5.57 -8.85 -1.13
C GLU A 62 4.22 -8.32 -1.68
N LEU A 63 4.25 -7.39 -2.63
CA LEU A 63 3.05 -6.95 -3.35
C LEU A 63 2.46 -8.09 -4.20
N VAL A 64 3.27 -8.80 -4.98
CA VAL A 64 2.82 -9.92 -5.83
C VAL A 64 2.20 -11.03 -5.00
N LEU A 65 2.85 -11.45 -3.90
CA LEU A 65 2.34 -12.49 -3.02
C LEU A 65 1.01 -12.11 -2.37
N ARG A 66 0.81 -10.82 -2.04
CA ARG A 66 -0.47 -10.31 -1.53
C ARG A 66 -1.57 -10.31 -2.59
N ILE A 67 -1.25 -9.95 -3.82
CA ILE A 67 -2.21 -10.02 -4.94
C ILE A 67 -2.66 -11.48 -5.14
N ALA A 68 -1.73 -12.43 -5.09
CA ALA A 68 -2.03 -13.86 -5.19
C ALA A 68 -2.86 -14.38 -4.00
N GLY A 69 -2.57 -13.90 -2.79
CA GLY A 69 -3.17 -14.34 -1.52
C GLY A 69 -4.39 -13.56 -1.03
N ALA A 70 -5.01 -12.70 -1.85
CA ALA A 70 -6.06 -11.73 -1.46
C ALA A 70 -7.37 -12.33 -0.88
N ARG A 71 -7.43 -13.64 -0.62
CA ARG A 71 -8.63 -14.38 -0.20
C ARG A 71 -9.12 -14.11 1.23
N THR A 72 -8.29 -13.52 2.10
CA THR A 72 -8.53 -13.55 3.56
C THR A 72 -8.61 -12.19 4.26
N GLU A 73 -8.22 -11.07 3.63
CA GLU A 73 -8.25 -9.76 4.29
C GLU A 73 -9.50 -8.96 3.88
N VAL A 74 -10.54 -9.01 4.73
CA VAL A 74 -11.74 -8.17 4.60
C VAL A 74 -11.42 -6.76 5.10
N GLY A 75 -11.58 -5.76 4.24
CA GLY A 75 -11.46 -4.35 4.58
C GLY A 75 -10.04 -3.81 4.44
N HIS A 76 -9.68 -3.36 3.24
CA HIS A 76 -8.49 -2.55 3.04
C HIS A 76 -8.80 -1.07 3.37
N PRO A 77 -8.03 -0.43 4.27
CA PRO A 77 -8.14 1.00 4.50
C PRO A 77 -7.86 1.73 3.19
N ARG A 78 -8.69 2.72 2.87
CA ARG A 78 -8.49 3.57 1.70
C ARG A 78 -7.11 4.22 1.76
N ALA A 79 -6.40 4.18 0.64
CA ALA A 79 -5.14 4.90 0.50
C ALA A 79 -5.33 6.40 0.78
N PRO A 80 -4.36 7.08 1.40
CA PRO A 80 -4.40 8.53 1.54
C PRO A 80 -4.53 9.23 0.18
N ARG A 81 -5.09 10.44 0.18
CA ARG A 81 -5.27 11.25 -1.04
C ARG A 81 -3.91 11.49 -1.72
N LEU A 82 -3.87 11.43 -3.05
CA LEU A 82 -2.64 11.62 -3.83
C LEU A 82 -1.90 12.91 -3.47
N ARG A 83 -2.63 14.02 -3.28
CA ARG A 83 -2.03 15.31 -2.90
C ARG A 83 -1.28 15.24 -1.59
N VAL A 84 -1.81 14.51 -0.60
CA VAL A 84 -1.16 14.32 0.72
C VAL A 84 0.07 13.43 0.59
N LEU A 85 -0.02 12.33 -0.16
CA LEU A 85 1.13 11.45 -0.40
C LEU A 85 2.24 12.18 -1.16
N TRP A 86 1.89 12.96 -2.17
CA TRP A 86 2.81 13.72 -2.98
C TRP A 86 3.52 14.80 -2.15
N SER A 87 2.76 15.63 -1.42
CA SER A 87 3.37 16.68 -0.60
C SER A 87 4.26 16.10 0.50
N ALA A 88 3.82 15.02 1.15
CA ALA A 88 4.62 14.34 2.17
C ALA A 88 5.89 13.70 1.58
N ALA A 89 5.79 13.05 0.41
CA ALA A 89 6.94 12.45 -0.24
C ALA A 89 7.94 13.50 -0.72
N ALA A 90 7.49 14.58 -1.37
CA ALA A 90 8.36 15.67 -1.79
C ALA A 90 9.07 16.32 -0.59
N ALA A 91 8.34 16.59 0.50
CA ALA A 91 8.92 17.14 1.72
C ALA A 91 9.92 16.20 2.39
N ALA A 92 9.61 14.90 2.44
CA ALA A 92 10.52 13.89 2.99
C ALA A 92 11.80 13.76 2.16
N LEU A 93 11.69 13.74 0.83
CA LEU A 93 12.84 13.68 -0.07
C LEU A 93 13.73 14.92 0.08
N LEU A 94 13.14 16.12 0.12
CA LEU A 94 13.89 17.35 0.32
C LEU A 94 14.55 17.41 1.71
N GLY A 95 13.85 16.94 2.75
CA GLY A 95 14.40 16.84 4.10
C GLY A 95 15.56 15.85 4.18
N SER A 96 15.45 14.69 3.53
CA SER A 96 16.53 13.71 3.44
C SER A 96 17.74 14.25 2.68
N TYR A 97 17.51 14.94 1.56
CA TYR A 97 18.57 15.62 0.79
C TYR A 97 19.32 16.65 1.64
N SER A 98 18.57 17.56 2.29
CA SER A 98 19.18 18.57 3.17
C SER A 98 19.98 17.92 4.30
N ALA A 99 19.49 16.83 4.89
CA ALA A 99 20.23 16.12 5.92
C ALA A 99 21.52 15.47 5.39
N GLN A 100 21.49 14.90 4.19
CA GLN A 100 22.66 14.32 3.52
C GLN A 100 23.74 15.39 3.30
N GLU A 101 23.38 16.51 2.66
CA GLU A 101 24.31 17.62 2.39
C GLU A 101 24.87 18.25 3.67
N LEU A 102 24.06 18.39 4.73
CA LEU A 102 24.53 18.90 6.01
C LEU A 102 25.53 17.96 6.67
N VAL A 103 25.30 16.65 6.61
CA VAL A 103 26.22 15.64 7.13
C VAL A 103 27.51 15.62 6.30
N GLU A 104 27.40 15.68 4.98
CA GLU A 104 28.56 15.74 4.07
C GLU A 104 29.40 17.00 4.33
N GLY A 105 28.77 18.16 4.49
CA GLY A 105 29.44 19.42 4.81
C GLY A 105 30.07 19.45 6.21
N ALA A 106 29.51 18.72 7.17
CA ALA A 106 30.09 18.61 8.52
C ALA A 106 31.30 17.66 8.58
N VAL A 107 31.35 16.65 7.70
CA VAL A 107 32.42 15.64 7.67
C VAL A 107 33.56 16.03 6.71
N SER A 108 33.27 16.76 5.63
CA SER A 108 34.24 17.13 4.60
C SER A 108 34.96 18.43 4.97
N ARG A 109 36.29 18.37 5.15
CA ARG A 109 37.10 19.58 5.39
C ARG A 109 37.14 20.44 4.12
N GLY A 110 36.51 21.62 4.16
CA GLY A 110 36.56 22.63 3.08
C GLY A 110 35.23 22.91 2.38
N HIS A 111 34.15 22.20 2.70
CA HIS A 111 32.82 22.48 2.14
C HIS A 111 32.12 23.61 2.91
N ALA A 112 31.32 24.41 2.20
CA ALA A 112 30.45 25.40 2.82
C ALA A 112 29.44 24.68 3.74
N ALA A 113 29.56 24.89 5.04
CA ALA A 113 28.64 24.28 6.01
C ALA A 113 27.27 24.98 6.00
N GLY A 114 26.25 24.28 6.51
CA GLY A 114 24.91 24.83 6.69
C GLY A 114 24.13 24.99 5.38
N LEU A 115 23.17 25.92 5.35
CA LEU A 115 22.27 26.13 4.20
C LEU A 115 23.02 26.57 2.93
N ALA A 116 24.17 27.22 3.08
CA ALA A 116 25.01 27.58 1.94
C ALA A 116 25.52 26.34 1.18
N GLY A 117 25.85 25.26 1.90
CA GLY A 117 26.23 23.97 1.30
C GLY A 117 25.09 23.33 0.51
N VAL A 118 23.89 23.31 1.09
CA VAL A 118 22.68 22.72 0.48
C VAL A 118 22.32 23.35 -0.86
N PHE A 119 22.57 24.64 -1.04
CA PHE A 119 22.25 25.35 -2.29
C PHE A 119 23.48 25.59 -3.19
N ALA A 120 24.68 25.26 -2.73
CA ALA A 120 25.89 25.39 -3.54
C ALA A 120 25.90 24.38 -4.71
N HIS A 121 26.71 24.67 -5.72
CA HIS A 121 26.99 23.77 -6.85
C HIS A 121 25.73 23.14 -7.48
N GLY A 122 24.67 23.95 -7.70
CA GLY A 122 23.43 23.48 -8.31
C GLY A 122 22.45 22.78 -7.36
N GLY A 123 22.65 22.85 -6.04
CA GLY A 123 21.76 22.25 -5.04
C GLY A 123 20.30 22.71 -5.12
N TRP A 124 20.03 23.90 -5.66
CA TRP A 124 18.66 24.37 -5.91
C TRP A 124 17.84 23.44 -6.84
N VAL A 125 18.50 22.68 -7.73
CA VAL A 125 17.86 21.71 -8.63
C VAL A 125 17.24 20.55 -7.84
N ALA A 126 17.66 20.31 -6.59
CA ALA A 126 17.05 19.30 -5.74
C ALA A 126 15.57 19.58 -5.45
N ILE A 127 15.13 20.84 -5.46
CA ILE A 127 13.72 21.21 -5.23
C ILE A 127 12.81 20.67 -6.34
N PRO A 128 12.98 21.05 -7.63
CA PRO A 128 12.13 20.52 -8.69
C PRO A 128 12.26 18.99 -8.83
N LEU A 129 13.44 18.42 -8.62
CA LEU A 129 13.62 16.97 -8.63
C LEU A 129 12.84 16.28 -7.50
N ALA A 130 12.87 16.80 -6.28
CA ALA A 130 12.12 16.25 -5.15
C ALA A 130 10.60 16.31 -5.40
N ILE A 131 10.11 17.35 -6.07
CA ILE A 131 8.70 17.47 -6.46
C ILE A 131 8.31 16.36 -7.45
N VAL A 132 9.13 16.14 -8.49
CA VAL A 132 8.87 15.13 -9.53
C VAL A 132 9.00 13.71 -8.96
N LEU A 133 10.08 13.43 -8.24
CA LEU A 133 10.30 12.12 -7.60
C LEU A 133 9.25 11.85 -6.51
N GLY A 134 8.85 12.88 -5.76
CA GLY A 134 7.77 12.77 -4.79
C GLY A 134 6.44 12.40 -5.43
N LEU A 135 6.14 12.93 -6.62
CA LEU A 135 4.96 12.55 -7.38
C LEU A 135 5.05 11.08 -7.81
N PHE A 136 6.21 10.64 -8.29
CA PHE A 136 6.43 9.25 -8.69
C PHE A 136 6.22 8.28 -7.52
N VAL A 137 6.81 8.56 -6.35
CA VAL A 137 6.61 7.79 -5.12
C VAL A 137 5.13 7.74 -4.73
N ALA A 138 4.43 8.88 -4.78
CA ALA A 138 3.01 8.95 -4.43
C ALA A 138 2.13 8.14 -5.39
N LEU A 139 2.44 8.16 -6.69
CA LEU A 139 1.75 7.36 -7.71
C LEU A 139 1.99 5.87 -7.50
N LEU A 140 3.22 5.44 -7.21
CA LEU A 140 3.54 4.04 -6.93
C LEU A 140 2.81 3.53 -5.69
N LEU A 141 2.80 4.31 -4.62
CA LEU A 141 2.09 3.95 -3.38
C LEU A 141 0.57 3.86 -3.61
N ARG A 142 -0.02 4.83 -4.32
CA ARG A 142 -1.44 4.83 -4.63
C ARG A 142 -1.82 3.72 -5.61
N GLY A 143 -0.97 3.45 -6.60
CA GLY A 143 -1.13 2.36 -7.56
C GLY A 143 -1.11 1.01 -6.87
N ALA A 144 -0.13 0.76 -5.99
CA ALA A 144 -0.04 -0.47 -5.21
C ALA A 144 -1.30 -0.69 -4.34
N ALA A 145 -1.84 0.36 -3.73
CA ALA A 145 -3.11 0.25 -3.00
C ALA A 145 -4.29 -0.07 -3.93
N ARG A 146 -4.38 0.59 -5.09
CA ARG A 146 -5.47 0.34 -6.04
C ARG A 146 -5.43 -1.07 -6.64
N VAL A 147 -4.25 -1.59 -6.92
CA VAL A 147 -4.08 -2.98 -7.41
C VAL A 147 -4.55 -3.98 -6.36
N LEU A 148 -4.25 -3.74 -5.07
CA LEU A 148 -4.75 -4.59 -3.98
C LEU A 148 -6.28 -4.51 -3.83
N GLU A 149 -6.87 -3.31 -3.93
CA GLU A 149 -8.33 -3.14 -3.96
C GLU A 149 -8.96 -3.93 -5.11
N LEU A 150 -8.45 -3.77 -6.34
CA LEU A 150 -8.96 -4.48 -7.52
C LEU A 150 -8.80 -6.00 -7.41
N ALA A 151 -7.67 -6.48 -6.89
CA ALA A 151 -7.44 -7.91 -6.67
C ALA A 151 -8.45 -8.48 -5.67
N SER A 152 -8.77 -7.74 -4.61
CA SER A 152 -9.81 -8.13 -3.64
C SER A 152 -11.21 -8.16 -4.26
N GLU A 153 -11.59 -7.14 -5.06
CA GLU A 153 -12.89 -7.08 -5.73
C GLU A 153 -13.07 -8.20 -6.76
N ALA A 154 -12.03 -8.47 -7.57
CA ALA A 154 -12.05 -9.51 -8.59
C ALA A 154 -12.23 -10.91 -7.97
N GLN A 155 -11.57 -11.18 -6.85
CA GLN A 155 -11.68 -12.47 -6.17
C GLN A 155 -13.02 -12.64 -5.44
N LEU A 156 -13.62 -11.58 -4.88
CA LEU A 156 -14.99 -11.63 -4.31
C LEU A 156 -16.02 -12.07 -5.35
N ARG A 157 -15.84 -11.70 -6.63
CA ARG A 157 -16.71 -12.13 -7.73
C ARG A 157 -16.52 -13.59 -8.14
N ILE A 158 -15.33 -14.15 -7.90
CA ILE A 158 -14.97 -15.54 -8.24
C ILE A 158 -15.20 -16.48 -7.04
N ALA A 159 -15.69 -15.97 -5.91
CA ALA A 159 -15.93 -16.76 -4.70
C ALA A 159 -16.71 -18.04 -5.04
N PRO A 160 -16.17 -19.23 -4.72
CA PRO A 160 -16.81 -20.48 -5.08
C PRO A 160 -18.21 -20.53 -4.45
N PRO A 161 -19.19 -21.19 -5.10
CA PRO A 161 -20.50 -21.36 -4.50
C PRO A 161 -20.30 -21.93 -3.10
N GLN A 162 -20.81 -21.25 -2.08
CA GLN A 162 -20.77 -21.79 -0.73
C GLN A 162 -21.39 -23.19 -0.80
N PRO A 163 -20.74 -24.22 -0.25
CA PRO A 163 -21.36 -25.53 -0.21
C PRO A 163 -22.71 -25.33 0.49
N PHE A 164 -23.79 -25.61 -0.24
CA PHE A 164 -25.13 -25.65 0.33
C PHE A 164 -25.03 -26.54 1.57
N LEU A 165 -25.00 -25.95 2.75
CA LEU A 165 -25.26 -26.70 3.97
C LEU A 165 -26.67 -27.24 3.75
N PRO A 166 -26.88 -28.55 3.60
CA PRO A 166 -28.22 -29.07 3.48
C PRO A 166 -28.90 -28.63 4.76
N ILE A 167 -29.89 -27.74 4.63
CA ILE A 167 -30.81 -27.43 5.71
C ILE A 167 -31.36 -28.79 6.08
N ARG A 168 -30.86 -29.35 7.20
CA ARG A 168 -31.34 -30.59 7.74
C ARG A 168 -32.77 -30.28 8.12
N ARG A 169 -33.71 -30.55 7.21
CA ARG A 169 -35.14 -30.44 7.47
C ARG A 169 -35.36 -31.29 8.70
N SER A 170 -35.49 -30.60 9.83
CA SER A 170 -35.88 -31.19 11.09
C SER A 170 -37.17 -31.95 10.81
N ARG A 171 -37.09 -33.29 10.73
CA ARG A 171 -38.26 -34.18 10.71
C ARG A 171 -38.95 -34.19 12.08
N ARG A 172 -39.07 -33.03 12.73
CA ARG A 172 -39.66 -32.85 14.05
C ARG A 172 -40.84 -31.89 14.07
N ALA A 173 -41.37 -31.51 12.91
CA ALA A 173 -42.58 -30.71 12.78
C ALA A 173 -43.77 -31.48 12.15
N CYS A 174 -43.74 -32.81 12.13
CA CYS A 174 -44.87 -33.67 11.71
C CYS A 174 -45.13 -34.77 12.75
N ALA A 175 -45.11 -34.41 14.03
CA ALA A 175 -45.52 -35.32 15.11
C ALA A 175 -46.62 -34.73 16.02
N GLU A 176 -47.20 -33.57 15.69
CA GLU A 176 -48.27 -32.94 16.49
C GLU A 176 -49.41 -32.38 15.62
N ALA A 177 -49.82 -33.12 14.59
CA ALA A 177 -51.04 -32.80 13.82
C ALA A 177 -52.08 -33.92 13.92
N GLY A 178 -52.18 -34.56 15.09
CA GLY A 178 -53.11 -35.64 15.32
C GLY A 178 -53.72 -35.61 16.71
N SER A 179 -54.59 -34.65 17.03
CA SER A 179 -55.70 -34.86 17.98
C SER A 179 -56.62 -33.63 18.20
N VAL A 180 -57.24 -33.05 17.17
CA VAL A 180 -58.37 -32.12 17.42
C VAL A 180 -59.56 -32.32 16.47
N LEU A 181 -59.34 -32.79 15.24
CA LEU A 181 -60.44 -32.98 14.27
C LEU A 181 -61.29 -34.25 14.47
N ALA A 182 -60.94 -35.14 15.42
CA ALA A 182 -61.67 -36.38 15.68
C ALA A 182 -62.75 -36.28 16.78
N ARG A 183 -63.07 -35.09 17.31
CA ARG A 183 -63.97 -34.95 18.48
C ARG A 183 -65.35 -34.36 18.25
N HIS A 184 -65.75 -34.01 17.02
CA HIS A 184 -67.08 -33.39 16.79
C HIS A 184 -67.82 -33.96 15.58
N ILE A 185 -67.92 -35.30 15.50
CA ILE A 185 -68.86 -35.99 14.61
C ILE A 185 -69.95 -36.63 15.47
N GLY A 186 -70.69 -35.79 16.20
CA GLY A 186 -71.90 -36.16 16.96
C GLY A 186 -73.11 -35.53 16.28
N GLY A 187 -73.97 -36.37 15.74
CA GLY A 187 -75.05 -36.00 14.82
C GLY A 187 -76.07 -35.01 15.37
N ARG A 188 -76.55 -34.14 14.48
CA ARG A 188 -77.87 -33.52 14.56
C ARG A 188 -78.59 -33.87 13.27
N GLY A 189 -79.65 -34.68 13.39
CA GLY A 189 -80.52 -35.03 12.26
C GLY A 189 -81.26 -33.81 11.73
N PRO A 190 -81.71 -33.84 10.46
CA PRO A 190 -82.40 -32.72 9.84
C PRO A 190 -83.80 -32.50 10.46
N PRO A 191 -84.29 -31.25 10.53
CA PRO A 191 -85.64 -30.95 11.02
C PRO A 191 -86.69 -31.49 10.05
N LEU A 192 -87.79 -32.03 10.58
CA LEU A 192 -88.95 -32.44 9.79
C LEU A 192 -89.73 -31.20 9.32
N PRO A 193 -90.17 -31.17 8.04
CA PRO A 193 -91.08 -30.13 7.56
C PRO A 193 -92.49 -30.35 8.14
N SER A 194 -93.06 -29.27 8.65
CA SER A 194 -94.47 -29.18 9.04
C SER A 194 -95.31 -28.74 7.84
N VAL A 195 -96.07 -29.66 7.22
CA VAL A 195 -97.37 -29.42 6.55
C VAL A 195 -98.19 -30.71 6.62
#